data_AF-A0A529XDZ5-F1
#
_entry.id   AF-A0A529XDZ5-F1
#
_cell.length_a   1.000
_cell.length_b   1.000
_cell.length_c   1.000
_cell.angle_alpha   90.00
_cell.angle_beta   90.00
_cell.angle_gamma   90.00
#
_symmetry.space_group_name_H-M   'P 1'
#
loop_
_entity.id
_entity.type
_entity.pdbx_description
1 polymer ?
#
loop_
_entity_poly.entity_id
_entity_poly.type
_entity_poly.pdbx_seq_one_letter_code
_entity_poly.pdbx_strand_id
1 'polypeptide(L)'
;VVIRYAGNDAEKSAMSIRHLVAAAVPGLSADKVTVLDSNGNLLAAGDDPSNTSAARTLGVEQTVEAQIGDNIRRALTPYLGPDNFRASVKADVNTDSRQTEETIFDPNSRVERSVQSVKTNEASNQKQASTPTSVEQNLPETQTTSTEGPQSSS
;
A
#
# COMPACT_ATOMS: atom_id res chain seq x y z
N VAL A 1 31.45 -26.82 -5.18
CA VAL A 1 30.84 -28.08 -5.69
C VAL A 1 31.42 -28.38 -7.05
N VAL A 2 31.75 -29.63 -7.37
CA VAL A 2 32.26 -30.01 -8.70
C VAL A 2 31.19 -30.84 -9.41
N ILE A 3 30.90 -30.50 -10.66
CA ILE A 3 29.91 -31.19 -11.50
C ILE A 3 30.55 -31.67 -12.80
N ARG A 4 29.98 -32.72 -13.39
CA ARG A 4 30.33 -33.20 -14.73
C ARG A 4 29.09 -33.01 -15.60
N TYR A 5 29.24 -32.36 -16.74
CA TYR A 5 28.14 -32.09 -17.66
C TYR A 5 28.49 -32.55 -19.08
N ALA A 6 27.46 -32.80 -19.89
CA ALA A 6 27.60 -33.12 -21.31
C ALA A 6 26.60 -32.24 -22.08
N GLY A 7 27.10 -31.17 -22.70
CA GLY A 7 26.28 -30.24 -23.50
C GLY A 7 26.46 -28.77 -23.14
N ASN A 8 25.69 -27.89 -23.81
CA ASN A 8 25.85 -26.44 -23.71
C ASN A 8 25.08 -25.82 -22.52
N ASP A 9 24.25 -26.59 -21.81
CA ASP A 9 23.44 -26.12 -20.67
C ASP A 9 24.18 -26.19 -19.31
N ALA A 10 25.51 -26.14 -19.34
CA ALA A 10 26.37 -26.22 -18.16
C ALA A 10 26.07 -25.10 -17.15
N GLU A 11 25.92 -23.87 -17.64
CA GLU A 11 25.67 -22.67 -16.82
C GLU A 11 24.30 -22.74 -16.13
N LYS A 12 23.24 -23.10 -16.85
CA LYS A 12 21.89 -23.25 -16.29
C LYS A 12 21.84 -24.34 -15.22
N SER A 13 22.54 -25.44 -15.46
CA SER A 13 22.64 -26.55 -14.51
C SER A 13 23.43 -26.14 -13.27
N ALA A 14 24.53 -25.42 -13.44
CA ALA A 14 25.34 -24.90 -12.35
C ALA A 14 24.54 -23.93 -11.46
N MET A 15 23.76 -23.02 -12.06
CA MET A 15 22.87 -22.10 -11.33
C MET A 15 21.83 -22.87 -10.50
N SER A 16 21.16 -23.87 -11.10
CA SER A 16 20.17 -24.69 -10.42
C SER A 16 20.76 -25.44 -9.21
N ILE A 17 21.94 -26.05 -9.39
CA ILE A 17 22.65 -26.76 -8.32
C ILE A 17 23.09 -25.80 -7.22
N ARG A 18 23.57 -24.60 -7.57
CA ARG A 18 23.94 -23.55 -6.62
C ARG A 18 22.77 -23.22 -5.68
N HIS A 19 21.59 -22.97 -6.24
CA HIS A 19 20.40 -22.65 -5.46
C HIS A 19 19.91 -23.83 -4.61
N LEU A 20 19.97 -25.06 -5.14
CA LEU A 20 19.63 -26.26 -4.38
C LEU A 20 20.54 -26.45 -3.15
N VAL A 21 21.85 -26.30 -3.34
CA VAL A 21 22.84 -26.46 -2.25
C VAL A 21 22.69 -25.38 -1.20
N ALA A 22 22.45 -24.13 -1.61
CA ALA A 22 22.19 -23.03 -0.69
C ALA A 22 20.92 -23.29 0.14
N ALA A 23 19.84 -23.77 -0.49
CA ALA A 23 18.60 -24.10 0.22
C ALA A 23 18.74 -25.30 1.17
N ALA A 24 19.65 -26.23 0.88
CA ALA A 24 19.90 -27.41 1.70
C ALA A 24 20.70 -27.11 2.98
N VAL A 25 21.38 -25.96 3.06
CA VAL A 25 22.24 -25.58 4.20
C VAL A 25 21.70 -24.33 4.89
N PRO A 26 21.23 -24.43 6.15
CA PRO A 26 20.74 -23.27 6.90
C PRO A 26 21.79 -22.16 6.98
N GLY A 27 21.40 -20.93 6.61
CA GLY A 27 22.27 -19.75 6.68
C GLY A 27 23.30 -19.61 5.56
N LEU A 28 23.26 -20.47 4.53
CA LEU A 28 24.13 -20.37 3.35
C LEU A 28 23.41 -19.62 2.21
N SER A 29 23.95 -18.49 1.78
CA SER A 29 23.44 -17.80 0.58
C SER A 29 23.99 -18.44 -0.69
N ALA A 30 23.23 -18.35 -1.79
CA ALA A 30 23.65 -18.88 -3.09
C ALA A 30 24.94 -18.22 -3.58
N ASP A 31 25.15 -16.96 -3.23
CA ASP A 31 26.33 -16.16 -3.53
C ASP A 31 27.60 -16.61 -2.77
N LYS A 32 27.48 -17.57 -1.85
CA LYS A 32 28.62 -18.22 -1.19
C LYS A 32 28.93 -19.61 -1.75
N VAL A 33 28.25 -20.01 -2.83
CA VAL A 33 28.41 -21.33 -3.44
C VAL A 33 29.05 -21.21 -4.82
N THR A 34 30.27 -21.74 -4.95
CA THR A 34 30.99 -21.83 -6.22
C THR A 34 30.85 -23.21 -6.83
N VAL A 35 30.52 -23.26 -8.13
CA VAL A 35 30.38 -24.49 -8.92
C VAL A 35 31.45 -24.53 -9.99
N LEU A 36 32.17 -25.65 -10.04
CA LEU A 36 33.24 -25.92 -11.00
C LEU A 36 32.94 -27.19 -11.81
N ASP A 37 33.48 -27.28 -13.01
CA ASP A 37 33.55 -28.52 -13.78
C ASP A 37 34.69 -29.42 -13.28
N SER A 38 34.59 -30.70 -13.59
CA SER A 38 35.63 -31.73 -13.47
C SER A 38 36.99 -31.34 -14.08
N ASN A 39 37.02 -30.43 -15.04
CA ASN A 39 38.26 -29.89 -15.64
C ASN A 39 38.84 -28.67 -14.90
N GLY A 40 38.21 -28.22 -13.81
CA GLY A 40 38.61 -27.03 -13.07
C GLY A 40 38.04 -25.72 -13.60
N ASN A 41 37.21 -25.77 -14.65
CA ASN A 41 36.55 -24.58 -15.18
C ASN A 41 35.47 -24.09 -14.22
N LEU A 42 35.46 -22.80 -13.91
CA LEU A 42 34.41 -22.20 -13.09
C LEU A 42 33.14 -22.05 -13.93
N LEU A 43 32.02 -22.61 -13.46
CA LEU A 43 30.73 -22.56 -14.15
C LEU A 43 29.75 -21.57 -13.50
N ALA A 44 29.84 -21.40 -12.19
CA ALA A 44 29.10 -20.36 -11.46
C ALA A 44 29.96 -19.91 -10.28
N ALA A 45 30.29 -18.61 -10.24
CA ALA A 45 30.92 -18.01 -9.07
C ALA A 45 29.86 -17.71 -8.01
N GLY A 46 30.24 -17.77 -6.74
CA GLY A 46 29.39 -17.25 -5.67
C GLY A 46 29.18 -15.75 -5.84
N ASP A 47 30.27 -15.00 -5.97
CA ASP A 47 30.24 -13.58 -6.33
C ASP A 47 30.29 -13.42 -7.85
N ASP A 48 29.25 -13.89 -8.53
CA ASP A 48 29.19 -13.88 -9.98
C ASP A 48 29.08 -12.45 -10.52
N PRO A 49 30.08 -11.94 -11.27
CA PRO A 49 30.00 -10.62 -11.87
C PRO A 49 28.86 -10.53 -12.89
N SER A 50 28.37 -11.65 -13.44
CA SER A 50 27.18 -11.68 -14.30
C SER A 50 25.86 -11.45 -13.55
N ASN A 51 25.87 -11.55 -12.22
CA ASN A 51 24.71 -11.28 -11.37
C ASN A 51 24.71 -9.84 -10.83
N THR A 52 25.67 -9.01 -11.23
CA THR A 52 25.66 -7.57 -10.95
C THR A 52 24.46 -6.89 -11.62
N SER A 53 23.99 -5.80 -11.02
CA SER A 53 22.90 -4.99 -11.56
C SER A 53 23.16 -4.58 -13.03
N ALA A 54 24.40 -4.24 -13.37
CA ALA A 54 24.79 -3.87 -14.74
C ALA A 54 24.58 -5.01 -15.75
N ALA A 55 24.98 -6.23 -15.43
CA ALA A 55 24.79 -7.38 -16.31
C ALA A 55 23.30 -7.76 -16.46
N ARG A 56 22.49 -7.58 -15.41
CA ARG A 56 21.03 -7.75 -15.48
C ARG A 56 20.38 -6.71 -16.40
N THR A 57 20.77 -5.44 -16.28
CA THR A 57 20.25 -4.38 -17.15
C THR A 57 20.58 -4.64 -18.62
N LEU A 58 21.83 -5.02 -18.93
CA LEU A 58 22.22 -5.39 -20.30
C LEU A 58 21.42 -6.60 -20.83
N GLY A 59 21.17 -7.60 -19.99
CA GLY A 59 20.33 -8.75 -20.36
C GLY A 59 18.89 -8.36 -20.66
N VAL A 60 18.33 -7.42 -19.89
CA VAL A 60 16.98 -6.87 -20.12
C VAL A 60 16.94 -6.10 -21.44
N GLU A 61 17.90 -5.20 -21.69
CA GLU A 61 18.01 -4.45 -22.95
C GLU A 61 18.07 -5.40 -24.15
N GLN A 62 18.96 -6.39 -24.13
CA GLN A 62 19.12 -7.35 -25.23
C GLN A 62 17.85 -8.18 -25.46
N THR A 63 17.13 -8.54 -24.38
CA THR A 63 15.85 -9.26 -24.49
C THR A 63 14.79 -8.39 -25.15
N VAL A 64 14.69 -7.12 -24.76
CA VAL A 64 13.75 -6.15 -25.35
C VAL A 64 14.09 -5.89 -26.82
N GLU A 65 15.36 -5.69 -27.15
CA GLU A 65 15.83 -5.50 -28.53
C GLU A 65 15.48 -6.69 -29.42
N ALA A 66 15.75 -7.92 -28.96
CA ALA A 66 15.41 -9.13 -29.68
C ALA A 66 13.90 -9.27 -29.89
N GLN A 67 13.10 -9.04 -28.85
CA GLN A 67 11.65 -9.13 -28.92
C GLN A 67 11.06 -8.12 -29.90
N ILE A 68 11.51 -6.87 -29.87
CA ILE A 68 11.06 -5.83 -30.80
C ILE A 68 11.53 -6.15 -32.22
N GLY A 69 12.78 -6.59 -32.40
CA GLY A 69 13.31 -7.00 -33.70
C GLY A 69 12.51 -8.13 -34.33
N ASP A 70 12.13 -9.14 -33.54
CA ASP A 70 11.29 -10.24 -33.99
C ASP A 70 9.87 -9.79 -34.33
N ASN A 71 9.30 -8.84 -33.58
CA ASN A 71 8.01 -8.25 -33.89
C ASN A 71 8.02 -7.49 -35.21
N ILE A 72 9.04 -6.66 -35.44
CA ILE A 72 9.25 -5.97 -36.73
C ILE A 72 9.37 -7.01 -37.84
N ARG A 73 10.14 -8.09 -37.61
CA ARG A 73 10.30 -9.15 -38.60
C ARG A 73 8.96 -9.75 -38.97
N ARG A 74 8.19 -10.23 -37.98
CA ARG A 74 6.86 -10.82 -38.20
C ARG A 74 5.87 -9.90 -38.90
N ALA A 75 5.90 -8.60 -38.58
CA ALA A 75 5.00 -7.63 -39.20
C ALA A 75 5.31 -7.36 -40.67
N LEU A 76 6.60 -7.33 -41.03
CA LEU A 76 7.07 -6.95 -42.35
C LEU A 76 7.26 -8.14 -43.30
N THR A 77 7.47 -9.36 -42.78
CA THR A 77 7.66 -10.58 -43.58
C THR A 77 6.53 -10.82 -44.61
N PRO A 78 5.24 -10.65 -44.32
CA PRO A 78 4.16 -10.91 -45.30
C PRO A 78 4.19 -9.97 -46.51
N TYR A 79 4.75 -8.77 -46.37
CA TYR A 79 4.76 -7.75 -47.43
C TYR A 79 6.07 -7.74 -48.21
N LEU A 80 7.19 -7.94 -47.53
CA LEU A 80 8.52 -7.79 -48.11
C LEU A 80 9.19 -9.14 -48.39
N GLY A 81 8.77 -10.23 -47.73
CA GLY A 81 9.47 -11.52 -47.74
C GLY A 81 10.64 -11.57 -46.74
N PRO A 82 11.04 -12.77 -46.28
CA PRO A 82 11.96 -12.93 -45.14
C PRO A 82 13.39 -12.43 -45.38
N ASP A 83 13.88 -12.43 -46.63
CA ASP A 83 15.27 -12.10 -46.96
C ASP A 83 15.47 -10.69 -47.55
N ASN A 84 14.38 -9.95 -47.76
CA ASN A 84 14.41 -8.66 -48.45
C ASN A 84 14.52 -7.46 -47.50
N PHE A 85 14.62 -7.67 -46.19
CA PHE A 85 14.80 -6.58 -45.23
C PHE A 85 15.64 -7.03 -44.02
N ARG A 86 16.26 -6.05 -43.36
CA ARG A 86 16.95 -6.23 -42.09
C ARG A 86 16.52 -5.13 -41.13
N ALA A 87 16.24 -5.50 -39.89
CA ALA A 87 15.91 -4.58 -38.82
C ALA A 87 16.97 -4.68 -37.73
N SER A 88 17.47 -3.52 -37.28
CA SER A 88 18.33 -3.40 -36.10
C SER A 88 17.60 -2.52 -35.10
N VAL A 89 17.53 -2.96 -33.85
CA VAL A 89 16.84 -2.26 -32.78
C VAL A 89 17.86 -1.93 -31.71
N LYS A 90 17.83 -0.70 -31.24
CA LYS A 90 18.55 -0.26 -30.05
C LYS A 90 17.53 0.20 -29.02
N ALA A 91 17.52 -0.40 -27.84
CA ALA A 91 16.62 -0.03 -26.76
C ALA A 91 17.39 0.70 -25.66
N ASP A 92 16.78 1.74 -25.09
CA ASP A 92 17.24 2.38 -23.87
C ASP A 92 16.21 2.06 -22.78
N VAL A 93 16.62 1.26 -21.78
CA VAL A 93 15.71 0.72 -20.76
C VAL A 93 16.09 1.25 -19.39
N ASN A 94 15.23 2.11 -18.83
CA ASN A 94 15.35 2.54 -17.45
C ASN A 94 14.92 1.40 -16.50
N THR A 95 15.86 0.86 -15.72
CA THR A 95 15.64 -0.24 -14.75
C THR A 95 15.62 0.28 -13.31
N ASP A 96 15.27 1.55 -13.10
CA ASP A 96 15.24 2.14 -11.75
C ASP A 96 14.13 1.51 -10.90
N SER A 97 14.48 1.06 -9.70
CA SER A 97 13.52 0.59 -8.71
C SER A 97 12.89 1.78 -7.99
N ARG A 98 11.56 1.94 -8.05
CA ARG A 98 10.81 2.96 -7.29
C ARG A 98 9.85 2.29 -6.32
N GLN A 99 9.92 2.70 -5.05
CA GLN A 99 8.94 2.33 -4.01
C GLN A 99 7.99 3.51 -3.82
N THR A 100 6.69 3.27 -3.98
CA THR A 100 5.64 4.27 -3.75
C THR A 100 4.85 3.87 -2.51
N GLU A 101 4.86 4.71 -1.49
CA GLU A 101 4.02 4.56 -0.30
C GLU A 101 2.90 5.61 -0.34
N GLU A 102 1.65 5.16 -0.38
CA GLU A 102 0.48 6.03 -0.38
C GLU A 102 -0.27 5.84 0.94
N THR A 103 -0.46 6.93 1.70
CA THR A 103 -1.34 6.95 2.87
C THR A 103 -2.51 7.87 2.56
N ILE A 104 -3.67 7.26 2.26
CA ILE A 104 -4.93 7.99 2.06
C ILE A 104 -5.54 8.27 3.43
N PHE A 105 -5.64 9.55 3.81
CA PHE A 105 -6.35 9.97 5.01
C PHE A 105 -7.62 10.73 4.60
N ASP A 106 -8.79 10.24 5.04
CA ASP A 106 -10.06 10.95 4.87
C ASP A 106 -10.41 11.71 6.16
N PRO A 107 -10.12 13.03 6.24
CA PRO A 107 -10.44 13.84 7.42
C PRO A 107 -11.93 14.13 7.58
N ASN A 108 -12.77 13.84 6.57
CA ASN A 108 -14.21 14.10 6.59
C ASN A 108 -15.03 12.90 7.08
N SER A 109 -14.42 11.72 7.21
CA SER A 109 -14.97 10.61 7.98
C SER A 109 -14.96 10.96 9.47
N ARG A 110 -15.91 11.83 9.86
CA ARG A 110 -16.20 12.17 11.24
C ARG A 110 -16.83 10.94 11.89
N VAL A 111 -16.01 9.98 12.29
CA VAL A 111 -16.43 8.92 13.21
C VAL A 111 -16.58 9.53 14.59
N GLU A 112 -17.83 9.59 15.04
CA GLU A 112 -18.22 10.11 16.34
C GLU A 112 -17.58 9.24 17.43
N ARG A 113 -16.58 9.78 18.15
CA ARG A 113 -15.81 8.99 19.14
C ARG A 113 -16.58 8.77 20.45
N SER A 114 -17.45 9.70 20.84
CA SER A 114 -18.31 9.59 22.03
C SER A 114 -19.35 10.72 22.04
N VAL A 115 -20.63 10.40 22.25
CA VAL A 115 -21.71 11.38 22.47
C VAL A 115 -22.18 11.28 23.91
N GLN A 116 -21.97 12.34 24.70
CA GLN A 116 -22.58 12.47 26.01
C GLN A 116 -23.72 13.49 25.90
N SER A 117 -24.95 12.98 25.84
CA SER A 117 -26.15 13.82 25.88
C SER A 117 -26.68 13.89 27.30
N VAL A 118 -26.56 15.06 27.94
CA VAL A 118 -27.22 15.35 29.21
C VAL A 118 -28.43 16.22 28.91
N LYS A 119 -29.64 15.71 29.17
CA LYS A 119 -30.90 16.44 29.01
C LYS A 119 -31.58 16.58 30.35
N THR A 120 -31.53 17.78 30.92
CA THR A 120 -32.30 18.18 32.10
C THR A 120 -33.50 19.01 31.66
N ASN A 121 -34.70 18.62 32.10
CA ASN A 121 -35.96 19.27 31.76
C ASN A 121 -36.63 19.64 33.09
N GLU A 122 -36.40 20.86 33.56
CA GLU A 122 -37.01 21.40 34.77
C GLU A 122 -38.22 22.24 34.34
N ALA A 123 -39.43 21.74 34.60
CA ALA A 123 -40.68 22.47 34.39
C ALA A 123 -41.32 22.75 35.75
N SER A 124 -41.06 23.95 36.28
CA SER A 124 -41.62 24.40 37.55
C SER A 124 -42.90 25.20 37.30
N ASN A 125 -44.07 24.57 37.40
CA ASN A 125 -45.36 25.25 37.44
C ASN A 125 -45.87 25.30 38.88
N GLN A 126 -45.43 26.33 39.63
CA GLN A 126 -45.96 26.59 40.97
C GLN A 126 -47.07 27.65 40.86
N LYS A 127 -48.33 27.22 40.73
CA LYS A 127 -49.48 28.09 41.00
C LYS A 127 -49.80 28.01 42.49
N GLN A 128 -49.21 28.91 43.26
CA GLN A 128 -49.62 29.15 44.64
C GLN A 128 -50.38 30.47 44.68
N ALA A 129 -51.71 30.39 44.70
CA ALA A 129 -52.55 31.51 45.07
C ALA A 129 -52.38 31.74 46.57
N SER A 130 -51.33 32.45 46.97
CA SER A 130 -51.15 32.92 48.33
C SER A 130 -51.87 34.25 48.48
N THR A 131 -53.03 34.23 49.12
CA THR A 131 -53.68 35.45 49.64
C THR A 131 -52.70 36.11 50.61
N PRO A 132 -52.31 37.39 50.41
CA PRO A 132 -51.41 38.07 51.34
C PRO A 132 -52.14 38.21 52.68
N THR A 133 -51.60 37.61 53.74
CA THR A 133 -52.07 37.81 55.12
C THR A 133 -51.63 39.18 55.59
N SER A 134 -52.35 40.24 55.18
CA SER A 134 -52.26 41.55 55.81
C SER A 134 -53.04 41.53 57.13
N VAL A 135 -52.57 42.32 58.09
CA VAL A 135 -53.18 42.53 59.42
C VAL A 135 -54.64 43.02 59.36
N GLU A 136 -55.09 43.49 58.19
CA GLU A 136 -56.45 43.99 57.95
C GLU A 136 -57.51 42.88 57.83
N GLN A 137 -57.13 41.61 57.62
CA GLN A 137 -58.09 40.51 57.43
C GLN A 137 -58.57 39.83 58.72
N ASN A 138 -58.16 40.33 59.89
CA ASN A 138 -58.57 39.81 61.21
C ASN A 138 -59.51 40.77 61.98
N LEU A 139 -60.07 41.78 61.30
CA LEU A 139 -61.11 42.63 61.85
C LEU A 139 -62.48 42.17 61.32
N PRO A 140 -63.40 41.69 62.18
CA PRO A 140 -64.74 41.35 61.73
C PRO A 140 -65.44 42.66 61.31
N GLU A 141 -66.03 42.65 60.12
CA GLU A 141 -66.75 43.76 59.44
C GLU A 141 -65.89 44.68 58.55
N THR A 142 -65.40 44.19 57.40
CA THR A 142 -65.40 44.99 56.16
C THR A 142 -65.16 44.12 54.92
N GLN A 143 -66.03 44.26 53.93
CA GLN A 143 -65.96 43.58 52.64
C GLN A 143 -64.97 44.34 51.74
N THR A 144 -63.80 43.76 51.45
CA THR A 144 -62.82 44.36 50.53
C THR A 144 -62.57 43.43 49.33
N THR A 145 -62.92 43.95 48.15
CA THR A 145 -62.70 43.39 46.83
C THR A 145 -61.22 43.16 46.54
N SER A 146 -60.85 41.94 46.14
CA SER A 146 -59.49 41.58 45.74
C SER A 146 -59.12 42.20 44.40
N THR A 147 -58.19 43.16 44.40
CA THR A 147 -57.53 43.71 43.21
C THR A 147 -56.39 42.78 42.78
N GLU A 148 -56.38 42.44 41.48
CA GLU A 148 -55.45 41.54 40.82
C GLU A 148 -54.05 42.20 40.70
N GLY A 149 -53.02 41.56 41.28
CA GLY A 149 -51.63 42.02 41.27
C GLY A 149 -50.87 41.59 39.99
N PRO A 150 -49.76 42.27 39.64
CA PRO A 150 -49.07 42.07 38.36
C PRO A 150 -48.38 40.71 38.26
N GLN A 151 -48.51 40.06 37.10
CA GLN A 151 -47.77 38.84 36.76
C GLN A 151 -46.47 39.18 36.01
N SER A 152 -45.37 38.53 36.37
CA SER A 152 -44.13 38.51 35.59
C SER A 152 -43.81 37.07 35.19
N SER A 153 -43.52 36.87 33.90
CA SER A 153 -43.01 35.63 33.34
C SER A 153 -41.49 35.72 33.12
N SER A 154 -40.78 34.62 33.29
CA SER A 154 -39.39 34.41 32.84
C SER A 154 -39.30 33.14 32.02
#